data_AF-A0A2A3MVM9-F1
#
_entry.id   AF-A0A2A3MVM9-F1
#
_cell.length_a   1.000
_cell.length_b   1.000
_cell.length_c   1.000
_cell.angle_alpha   90.00
_cell.angle_beta   90.00
_cell.angle_gamma   90.00
#
_symmetry.space_group_name_H-M   'P 1'
#
loop_
_entity.id
_entity.type
_entity.pdbx_description
1 polymer ?
#
loop_
_entity_poly.entity_id
_entity_poly.type
_entity_poly.pdbx_seq_one_letter_code
_entity_poly.pdbx_strand_id
1 'polypeptide(L)'
;MTYTTSSSSHEHFAQAFTETVDLYRIMAGEDATNAPMPDPVAVEHATEMLVRTIFDVLQDTRLDSIADRIAWGVVHSLYKVTEQIEGQADKAAMNVKSLIRQADGSEVGTRELEEAQQLCQSLDETRDALACMRDHAAATYLAETGKPWAAPRASLTSSKRTASVVAATDFLAARRQRKIDAHAPQGPVVIFSGGQVWEDHRLLYDRLDAIRARVPGMILATTAQDKGCDAIAAAWAARSGCKLIAFTLNRRLGNRAGFARNEQLLGLRPVEAIVCEGSGLQSHLAREVRKQGIPAHFFRLVDQNGGR
;
A
#
# COMPACT_ATOMS: atom_id res chain seq x y z
N MET A 1 26.19 -15.31 27.09
CA MET A 1 26.99 -16.28 26.32
C MET A 1 26.35 -16.37 24.94
N THR A 2 26.70 -15.46 24.04
CA THR A 2 26.18 -15.41 22.66
C THR A 2 26.98 -14.37 21.88
N TYR A 3 28.14 -14.78 21.34
CA TYR A 3 28.95 -14.00 20.39
C TYR A 3 29.20 -14.78 19.09
N THR A 4 28.45 -15.86 18.85
CA THR A 4 28.80 -16.84 17.83
C THR A 4 28.10 -16.60 16.48
N THR A 5 27.02 -15.82 16.41
CA THR A 5 26.25 -15.60 15.18
C THR A 5 26.84 -14.56 14.23
N SER A 6 27.55 -13.54 14.74
CA SER A 6 28.14 -12.48 13.90
C SER A 6 29.39 -12.99 13.15
N SER A 7 30.24 -13.80 13.79
CA SER A 7 31.45 -14.35 13.14
C SER A 7 31.13 -15.26 11.95
N SER A 8 30.06 -16.07 12.04
CA SER A 8 29.69 -17.00 10.97
C SER A 8 29.10 -16.30 9.75
N SER A 9 28.41 -15.17 9.94
CA SER A 9 27.79 -14.42 8.83
C SER A 9 28.87 -13.74 7.97
N HIS A 10 29.81 -13.05 8.60
CA HIS A 10 30.96 -12.43 7.91
C HIS A 10 31.76 -13.46 7.08
N GLU A 11 31.99 -14.66 7.63
CA GLU A 11 32.69 -15.74 6.91
C GLU A 11 31.90 -16.22 5.68
N HIS A 12 30.58 -16.37 5.78
CA HIS A 12 29.74 -16.75 4.66
C HIS A 12 29.71 -15.69 3.55
N PHE A 13 29.65 -14.41 3.89
CA PHE A 13 29.73 -13.33 2.90
C PHE A 13 31.12 -13.29 2.24
N ALA A 14 32.20 -13.38 3.03
CA ALA A 14 33.55 -13.43 2.48
C ALA A 14 33.72 -14.56 1.45
N GLN A 15 33.15 -15.75 1.75
CA GLN A 15 33.17 -16.88 0.83
C GLN A 15 32.28 -16.66 -0.41
N ALA A 16 31.03 -16.22 -0.23
CA ALA A 16 30.05 -16.09 -1.31
C ALA A 16 30.38 -14.96 -2.30
N PHE A 17 31.18 -13.98 -1.88
CA PHE A 17 31.62 -12.85 -2.71
C PHE A 17 33.08 -12.96 -3.15
N THR A 18 33.68 -14.15 -3.07
CA THR A 18 35.00 -14.43 -3.64
C THR A 18 34.91 -14.54 -5.16
N GLU A 19 35.77 -13.80 -5.87
CA GLU A 19 35.94 -13.92 -7.33
C GLU A 19 36.63 -15.25 -7.66
N THR A 20 35.99 -16.10 -8.47
CA THR A 20 36.57 -17.37 -8.94
C THR A 20 36.78 -17.41 -10.47
N VAL A 21 36.31 -16.39 -11.19
CA VAL A 21 36.47 -16.21 -12.64
C VAL A 21 36.99 -14.82 -13.01
N ASP A 22 37.88 -14.75 -14.00
CA ASP A 22 38.48 -13.49 -14.47
C ASP A 22 37.51 -12.62 -15.30
N LEU A 23 36.57 -13.26 -15.98
CA LEU A 23 35.58 -12.62 -16.83
C LEU A 23 34.19 -13.13 -16.47
N TYR A 24 33.34 -12.21 -16.07
CA TYR A 24 32.04 -12.46 -15.47
C TYR A 24 30.90 -12.09 -16.41
N ARG A 25 29.89 -12.95 -16.53
CA ARG A 25 28.70 -12.71 -17.37
C ARG A 25 27.46 -13.39 -16.79
N ILE A 26 26.41 -12.62 -16.52
CA ILE A 26 25.15 -13.13 -15.96
C ILE A 26 24.05 -13.27 -17.03
N MET A 27 24.09 -12.46 -18.10
CA MET A 27 23.10 -12.53 -19.18
C MET A 27 23.72 -12.98 -20.50
N ALA A 28 23.01 -13.88 -21.18
CA ALA A 28 23.40 -14.32 -22.52
C ALA A 28 23.28 -13.15 -23.52
N GLY A 29 24.33 -12.91 -24.31
CA GLY A 29 24.38 -11.82 -25.29
C GLY A 29 24.90 -10.50 -24.75
N GLU A 30 25.23 -10.41 -23.45
CA GLU A 30 26.02 -9.30 -22.91
C GLU A 30 27.52 -9.60 -23.00
N ASP A 31 28.31 -8.53 -23.11
CA ASP A 31 29.77 -8.60 -23.04
C ASP A 31 30.20 -9.03 -21.64
N ALA A 32 31.19 -9.91 -21.56
CA ALA A 32 31.79 -10.27 -20.28
C ALA A 32 32.52 -9.06 -19.67
N THR A 33 32.47 -8.95 -18.35
CA THR A 33 33.11 -7.88 -17.60
C THR A 33 34.18 -8.43 -16.66
N ASN A 34 35.18 -7.63 -16.35
CA ASN A 34 36.17 -7.90 -15.30
C ASN A 34 35.96 -6.99 -14.08
N ALA A 35 34.75 -6.43 -13.93
CA ALA A 35 34.40 -5.63 -12.77
C ALA A 35 34.48 -6.50 -11.50
N PRO A 36 34.98 -5.95 -10.38
CA PRO A 36 35.16 -6.71 -9.17
C PRO A 36 33.82 -7.03 -8.51
N MET A 37 33.80 -8.09 -7.69
CA MET A 37 32.70 -8.37 -6.78
C MET A 37 32.55 -7.25 -5.75
N PRO A 38 31.32 -6.95 -5.30
CA PRO A 38 31.10 -5.95 -4.27
C PRO A 38 31.74 -6.38 -2.93
N ASP A 39 32.15 -5.39 -2.13
CA ASP A 39 32.74 -5.64 -0.81
C ASP A 39 31.79 -6.49 0.07
N PRO A 40 32.21 -7.68 0.53
CA PRO A 40 31.31 -8.61 1.22
C PRO A 40 30.68 -8.01 2.48
N VAL A 41 31.44 -7.22 3.23
CA VAL A 41 30.98 -6.57 4.47
C VAL A 41 29.95 -5.48 4.17
N ALA A 42 30.17 -4.68 3.12
CA ALA A 42 29.19 -3.70 2.67
C ALA A 42 27.88 -4.36 2.24
N VAL A 43 27.92 -5.49 1.53
CA VAL A 43 26.71 -6.21 1.09
C VAL A 43 25.95 -6.82 2.27
N GLU A 44 26.67 -7.39 3.23
CA GLU A 44 26.07 -7.92 4.46
C GLU A 44 25.29 -6.83 5.20
N HIS A 45 25.94 -5.71 5.52
CA HIS A 45 25.30 -4.58 6.20
C HIS A 45 24.13 -4.01 5.39
N ALA A 46 24.27 -3.88 4.07
CA ALA A 46 23.18 -3.39 3.22
C ALA A 46 21.97 -4.33 3.25
N THR A 47 22.21 -5.63 3.24
CA THR A 47 21.17 -6.66 3.29
C THR A 47 20.43 -6.63 4.63
N GLU A 48 21.16 -6.53 5.73
CA GLU A 48 20.58 -6.35 7.07
C GLU A 48 19.75 -5.06 7.16
N MET A 49 20.32 -3.93 6.72
CA MET A 49 19.66 -2.62 6.74
C MET A 49 18.37 -2.63 5.93
N LEU A 50 18.32 -3.27 4.76
CA LEU A 50 17.12 -3.35 3.93
C LEU A 50 15.93 -3.96 4.69
N VAL A 51 16.19 -4.96 5.52
CA VAL A 51 15.13 -5.63 6.31
C VAL A 51 14.81 -4.83 7.57
N ARG A 52 15.83 -4.43 8.34
CA ARG A 52 15.64 -3.74 9.63
C ARG A 52 14.99 -2.38 9.51
N THR A 53 15.40 -1.59 8.52
CA THR A 53 14.92 -0.21 8.35
C THR A 53 13.40 -0.17 8.19
N ILE A 54 12.79 -1.20 7.59
CA ILE A 54 11.33 -1.31 7.47
C ILE A 54 10.66 -1.38 8.83
N PHE A 55 11.22 -2.14 9.76
CA PHE A 55 10.70 -2.21 11.13
C PHE A 55 10.99 -0.91 11.88
N ASP A 56 12.23 -0.40 11.81
CA ASP A 56 12.63 0.82 12.52
C ASP A 56 11.73 2.02 12.24
N VAL A 57 11.31 2.22 10.98
CA VAL A 57 10.51 3.39 10.58
C VAL A 57 9.00 3.19 10.73
N LEU A 58 8.52 1.95 10.83
CA LEU A 58 7.09 1.63 10.87
C LEU A 58 6.62 1.17 12.25
N GLN A 59 7.53 0.70 13.10
CA GLN A 59 7.25 0.33 14.48
C GLN A 59 6.63 1.50 15.26
N ASP A 60 5.68 1.20 16.15
CA ASP A 60 4.94 2.19 16.95
C ASP A 60 4.15 3.22 16.12
N THR A 61 3.96 2.96 14.83
CA THR A 61 3.11 3.76 13.96
C THR A 61 1.81 3.03 13.63
N ARG A 62 0.87 3.73 12.96
CA ARG A 62 -0.34 3.09 12.41
C ARG A 62 -0.04 2.05 11.32
N LEU A 63 1.20 1.97 10.85
CA LEU A 63 1.64 1.08 9.79
C LEU A 63 2.43 -0.14 10.33
N ASP A 64 2.62 -0.26 11.64
CA ASP A 64 3.38 -1.36 12.26
C ASP A 64 2.93 -2.74 11.74
N SER A 65 1.61 -2.98 11.69
CA SER A 65 1.05 -4.24 11.19
C SER A 65 1.38 -4.59 9.73
N ILE A 66 1.83 -3.63 8.90
CA ILE A 66 2.22 -3.88 7.51
C ILE A 66 3.72 -4.18 7.36
N ALA A 67 4.56 -3.86 8.35
CA ALA A 67 6.01 -4.02 8.29
C ALA A 67 6.42 -5.47 8.00
N ASP A 68 5.80 -6.43 8.70
CA ASP A 68 6.00 -7.88 8.50
C ASP A 68 5.81 -8.28 7.03
N ARG A 69 4.74 -7.80 6.38
CA ARG A 69 4.43 -8.12 4.98
C ARG A 69 5.44 -7.52 4.01
N ILE A 70 5.94 -6.31 4.27
CA ILE A 70 6.93 -5.66 3.41
C ILE A 70 8.29 -6.35 3.56
N ALA A 71 8.74 -6.60 4.80
CA ALA A 71 9.99 -7.29 5.09
C ALA A 71 9.99 -8.72 4.51
N TRP A 72 8.89 -9.46 4.65
CA TRP A 72 8.72 -10.76 3.99
C TRP A 72 8.91 -10.67 2.47
N GLY A 73 8.39 -9.60 1.86
CA GLY A 73 8.52 -9.32 0.42
C GLY A 73 9.95 -9.01 -0.01
N VAL A 74 10.75 -8.34 0.83
CA VAL A 74 12.17 -8.10 0.59
C VAL A 74 12.93 -9.43 0.51
N VAL A 75 12.79 -10.30 1.52
CA VAL A 75 13.41 -11.63 1.51
C VAL A 75 12.91 -12.46 0.30
N HIS A 76 11.62 -12.35 -0.03
CA HIS A 76 11.04 -13.05 -1.16
C HIS A 76 11.62 -12.60 -2.51
N SER A 77 12.01 -11.33 -2.65
CA SER A 77 12.64 -10.83 -3.88
C SER A 77 14.01 -11.48 -4.13
N LEU A 78 14.86 -11.56 -3.10
CA LEU A 78 16.15 -12.25 -3.15
C LEU A 78 15.97 -13.74 -3.48
N TYR A 79 15.02 -14.40 -2.79
CA TYR A 79 14.66 -15.79 -3.10
C TYR A 79 14.27 -15.98 -4.56
N LYS A 80 13.42 -15.11 -5.10
CA LYS A 80 12.93 -15.23 -6.47
C LYS A 80 14.00 -15.03 -7.52
N VAL A 81 14.90 -14.06 -7.32
CA VAL A 81 16.02 -13.85 -8.25
C VAL A 81 17.02 -15.01 -8.15
N THR A 82 17.28 -15.53 -6.95
CA THR A 82 18.12 -16.73 -6.75
C THR A 82 17.56 -17.92 -7.53
N GLU A 83 16.26 -18.23 -7.39
CA GLU A 83 15.58 -19.33 -8.10
C GLU A 83 15.69 -19.18 -9.65
N GLN A 84 15.64 -17.95 -10.15
CA GLN A 84 15.80 -17.68 -11.58
C GLN A 84 17.22 -17.91 -12.07
N ILE A 85 18.23 -17.48 -11.30
CA ILE A 85 19.64 -17.69 -11.62
C ILE A 85 20.00 -19.17 -11.52
N GLU A 86 19.51 -19.90 -10.52
CA GLU A 86 19.64 -21.36 -10.41
C GLU A 86 19.14 -22.05 -11.70
N GLY A 87 17.94 -21.69 -12.17
CA GLY A 87 17.39 -22.24 -13.40
C GLY A 87 18.18 -21.85 -14.67
N GLN A 88 18.95 -20.76 -14.64
CA GLN A 88 19.86 -20.37 -15.73
C GLN A 88 21.18 -21.16 -15.65
N ALA A 89 21.75 -21.31 -14.46
CA ALA A 89 22.94 -22.11 -14.20
C ALA A 89 22.73 -23.56 -14.63
N ASP A 90 21.58 -24.16 -14.27
CA ASP A 90 21.21 -25.52 -14.69
C ASP A 90 21.19 -25.67 -16.22
N LYS A 91 20.62 -24.68 -16.93
CA LYS A 91 20.59 -24.67 -18.40
C LYS A 91 21.98 -24.50 -18.99
N ALA A 92 22.82 -23.63 -18.41
CA ALA A 92 24.20 -23.44 -18.84
C ALA A 92 25.02 -24.73 -18.65
N ALA A 93 24.87 -25.41 -17.51
CA ALA A 93 25.50 -26.70 -17.24
C ALA A 93 25.05 -27.79 -18.23
N MET A 94 23.75 -27.84 -18.57
CA MET A 94 23.24 -28.73 -19.61
C MET A 94 23.85 -28.42 -20.99
N ASN A 95 24.03 -27.13 -21.32
CA ASN A 95 24.65 -26.71 -22.57
C ASN A 95 26.13 -27.14 -22.64
N VAL A 96 26.90 -26.89 -21.58
CA VAL A 96 28.30 -27.35 -21.46
C VAL A 96 28.39 -28.86 -21.69
N LYS A 97 27.51 -29.64 -21.04
CA LYS A 97 27.45 -31.10 -21.22
C LYS A 97 27.11 -31.50 -22.65
N SER A 98 26.26 -30.74 -23.34
CA SER A 98 25.93 -30.97 -24.75
C SER A 98 27.13 -30.70 -25.65
N LEU A 99 27.82 -29.57 -25.45
CA LEU A 99 29.00 -29.19 -26.24
C LEU A 99 30.15 -30.19 -26.07
N ILE A 100 30.41 -30.68 -24.86
CA ILE A 100 31.41 -31.74 -24.62
C ILE A 100 31.10 -33.00 -25.44
N ARG A 101 29.82 -33.37 -25.58
CA ARG A 101 29.42 -34.55 -26.37
C ARG A 101 29.55 -34.35 -27.87
N GLN A 102 29.47 -33.11 -28.33
CA GLN A 102 29.54 -32.72 -29.73
C GLN A 102 30.95 -32.27 -30.15
N ALA A 103 31.90 -32.25 -29.21
CA ALA A 103 33.26 -31.79 -29.44
C ALA A 103 33.92 -32.54 -30.61
N ASP A 104 34.24 -31.79 -31.65
CA ASP A 104 34.86 -32.28 -32.90
C ASP A 104 36.35 -31.89 -33.00
N GLY A 105 36.87 -31.17 -32.00
CA GLY A 105 38.23 -30.66 -31.97
C GLY A 105 38.46 -29.40 -32.81
N SER A 106 37.41 -28.78 -33.34
CA SER A 106 37.50 -27.50 -34.03
C SER A 106 37.80 -26.36 -33.05
N GLU A 107 38.52 -25.35 -33.52
CA GLU A 107 38.77 -24.11 -32.77
C GLU A 107 37.45 -23.42 -32.39
N VAL A 108 36.48 -23.43 -33.32
CA VAL A 108 35.14 -22.87 -33.11
C VAL A 108 34.42 -23.59 -31.98
N GLY A 109 34.36 -24.92 -32.01
CA GLY A 109 33.73 -25.71 -30.95
C GLY A 109 34.44 -25.60 -29.60
N THR A 110 35.78 -25.45 -29.61
CA THR A 110 36.57 -25.23 -28.39
C THR A 110 36.21 -23.88 -27.76
N ARG A 111 36.17 -22.81 -28.54
CA ARG A 111 35.78 -21.47 -28.08
C ARG A 111 34.33 -21.44 -27.55
N GLU A 112 33.40 -22.08 -28.25
CA GLU A 112 32.00 -22.17 -27.80
C GLU A 112 31.87 -22.89 -26.45
N LEU A 113 32.67 -23.95 -26.23
CA LEU A 113 32.70 -24.66 -24.96
C LEU A 113 33.27 -23.79 -23.84
N GLU A 114 34.37 -23.07 -24.09
CA GLU A 114 34.97 -22.14 -23.12
C GLU A 114 33.98 -21.04 -22.71
N GLU A 115 33.29 -20.41 -23.68
CA GLU A 115 32.29 -19.38 -23.40
C GLU A 115 31.10 -19.91 -22.59
N ALA A 116 30.67 -21.15 -22.85
CA ALA A 116 29.60 -21.79 -22.11
C ALA A 116 30.02 -22.16 -20.69
N GLN A 117 31.27 -22.61 -20.49
CA GLN A 117 31.84 -22.89 -19.17
C GLN A 117 31.95 -21.62 -18.33
N GLN A 118 32.47 -20.55 -18.92
CA GLN A 118 32.60 -19.25 -18.26
C GLN A 118 31.24 -18.71 -17.83
N LEU A 119 30.21 -18.80 -18.67
CA LEU A 119 28.84 -18.41 -18.32
C LEU A 119 28.30 -19.25 -17.16
N CYS A 120 28.52 -20.57 -17.18
CA CYS A 120 28.09 -21.45 -16.10
C CYS A 120 28.72 -21.05 -14.76
N GLN A 121 30.04 -20.83 -14.74
CA GLN A 121 30.77 -20.42 -13.54
C GLN A 121 30.31 -19.06 -13.02
N SER A 122 30.11 -18.08 -13.91
CA SER A 122 29.59 -16.76 -13.54
C SER A 122 28.18 -16.85 -12.91
N LEU A 123 27.32 -17.72 -13.43
CA LEU A 123 25.98 -17.95 -12.89
C LEU A 123 26.01 -18.68 -11.54
N ASP A 124 26.96 -19.60 -11.35
CA ASP A 124 27.18 -20.27 -10.06
C ASP A 124 27.64 -19.28 -8.98
N GLU A 125 28.61 -18.41 -9.28
CA GLU A 125 29.03 -17.31 -8.40
C GLU A 125 27.86 -16.36 -8.08
N THR A 126 27.10 -15.96 -9.11
CA THR A 126 25.90 -15.11 -8.93
C THR A 126 24.91 -15.76 -7.97
N ARG A 127 24.63 -17.05 -8.16
CA ARG A 127 23.71 -17.82 -7.32
C ARG A 127 24.18 -17.80 -5.87
N ASP A 128 25.45 -18.10 -5.63
CA ASP A 128 25.99 -18.24 -4.28
C ASP A 128 25.95 -16.90 -3.52
N ALA A 129 26.29 -15.80 -4.19
CA ALA A 129 26.14 -14.44 -3.66
C ALA A 129 24.69 -14.11 -3.29
N LEU A 130 23.74 -14.37 -4.19
CA LEU A 130 22.31 -14.10 -3.94
C LEU A 130 21.72 -15.00 -2.84
N ALA A 131 22.13 -16.27 -2.78
CA ALA A 131 21.72 -17.21 -1.75
C ALA A 131 22.21 -16.75 -0.37
N CYS A 132 23.46 -16.29 -0.28
CA CYS A 132 24.03 -15.71 0.94
C CYS A 132 23.21 -14.50 1.43
N MET A 133 22.92 -13.54 0.53
CA MET A 133 22.08 -12.39 0.83
C MET A 133 20.67 -12.81 1.29
N ARG A 134 20.04 -13.76 0.59
CA ARG A 134 18.71 -14.28 0.94
C ARG A 134 18.70 -14.86 2.35
N ASP A 135 19.68 -15.69 2.69
CA ASP A 135 19.74 -16.40 3.96
C ASP A 135 20.01 -15.43 5.11
N HIS A 136 20.86 -14.43 4.90
CA HIS A 136 21.10 -13.36 5.86
C HIS A 136 19.87 -12.47 6.06
N ALA A 137 19.16 -12.11 4.97
CA ALA A 137 17.91 -11.37 5.06
C ALA A 137 16.82 -12.18 5.80
N ALA A 138 16.75 -13.49 5.58
CA ALA A 138 15.83 -14.38 6.29
C ALA A 138 16.17 -14.50 7.78
N ALA A 139 17.46 -14.56 8.13
CA ALA A 139 17.92 -14.55 9.52
C ALA A 139 17.58 -13.22 10.21
N THR A 140 17.77 -12.10 9.52
CA THR A 140 17.39 -10.76 10.01
C THR A 140 15.88 -10.66 10.22
N TYR A 141 15.08 -11.14 9.26
CA TYR A 141 13.62 -11.21 9.39
C TYR A 141 13.18 -12.07 10.59
N LEU A 142 13.83 -13.21 10.82
CA LEU A 142 13.57 -14.04 12.00
C LEU A 142 13.90 -13.30 13.30
N ALA A 143 15.00 -12.55 13.34
CA ALA A 143 15.39 -11.76 14.50
C ALA A 143 14.36 -10.66 14.81
N GLU A 144 13.86 -9.96 13.80
CA GLU A 144 12.89 -8.86 13.97
C GLU A 144 11.46 -9.36 14.29
N THR A 145 11.03 -10.49 13.70
CA THR A 145 9.64 -10.96 13.81
C THR A 145 9.43 -12.11 14.78
N GLY A 146 10.49 -12.81 15.17
CA GLY A 146 10.44 -14.07 15.92
C GLY A 146 9.88 -15.26 15.11
N LYS A 147 9.61 -15.08 13.81
CA LYS A 147 9.03 -16.10 12.93
C LYS A 147 10.01 -16.45 11.82
N PRO A 148 10.23 -17.74 11.51
CA PRO A 148 11.09 -18.10 10.39
C PRO A 148 10.45 -17.63 9.09
N TRP A 149 11.27 -17.07 8.20
CA TRP A 149 10.82 -16.84 6.84
C TRP A 149 10.60 -18.18 6.13
N ALA A 150 9.51 -18.29 5.38
CA ALA A 150 9.24 -19.44 4.54
C ALA A 150 8.81 -18.97 3.15
N ALA A 151 9.39 -19.60 2.12
CA ALA A 151 8.92 -19.45 0.76
C ALA A 151 7.43 -19.88 0.70
N PRO A 152 6.59 -19.21 -0.11
CA PRO A 152 5.26 -19.71 -0.38
C PRO A 152 5.40 -21.14 -0.89
N ARG A 153 4.71 -22.11 -0.26
CA ARG A 153 4.69 -23.48 -0.79
C ARG A 153 4.36 -23.40 -2.27
N ALA A 154 5.17 -24.03 -3.10
CA ALA A 154 4.84 -24.33 -4.49
C ALA A 154 3.61 -25.24 -4.47
N SER A 155 2.43 -24.64 -4.32
CA SER A 155 1.17 -25.30 -4.52
C SER A 155 1.08 -25.59 -6.01
N LEU A 156 1.26 -26.86 -6.36
CA LEU A 156 0.86 -27.44 -7.64
C LEU A 156 -0.68 -27.47 -7.81
N THR A 157 -1.45 -26.67 -7.06
CA THR A 157 -2.92 -26.63 -7.12
C THR A 157 -3.46 -25.22 -6.83
N SER A 158 -3.37 -24.33 -7.82
CA SER A 158 -4.51 -23.53 -8.31
C SER A 158 -4.02 -22.36 -9.16
N SER A 159 -4.24 -22.46 -10.46
CA SER A 159 -4.02 -21.43 -11.47
C SER A 159 -4.96 -20.20 -11.34
N LYS A 160 -5.50 -19.86 -10.16
CA LYS A 160 -6.52 -18.80 -10.04
C LYS A 160 -6.50 -17.91 -8.79
N ARG A 161 -5.35 -17.67 -8.14
CA ARG A 161 -5.23 -16.49 -7.25
C ARG A 161 -3.78 -16.10 -6.95
N THR A 162 -3.21 -15.26 -7.80
CA THR A 162 -1.96 -14.55 -7.53
C THR A 162 -2.16 -13.52 -6.41
N ALA A 163 -1.07 -13.10 -5.76
CA ALA A 163 -1.08 -12.01 -4.77
C ALA A 163 -1.70 -10.71 -5.33
N SER A 164 -1.65 -10.50 -6.65
CA SER A 164 -2.36 -9.43 -7.37
C SER A 164 -3.89 -9.58 -7.32
N VAL A 165 -4.41 -10.80 -7.29
CA VAL A 165 -5.85 -11.07 -7.09
C VAL A 165 -6.22 -10.90 -5.63
N VAL A 166 -5.36 -11.26 -4.67
CA VAL A 166 -5.59 -10.96 -3.25
C VAL A 166 -5.58 -9.44 -3.03
N ALA A 167 -4.58 -8.73 -3.55
CA ALA A 167 -4.51 -7.26 -3.49
C ALA A 167 -5.65 -6.58 -4.26
N ALA A 168 -6.11 -7.13 -5.39
CA ALA A 168 -7.30 -6.64 -6.08
C ALA A 168 -8.59 -6.95 -5.31
N THR A 169 -8.66 -8.10 -4.62
CA THR A 169 -9.80 -8.46 -3.78
C THR A 169 -9.83 -7.59 -2.52
N ASP A 170 -8.67 -7.29 -1.93
CA ASP A 170 -8.49 -6.38 -0.80
C ASP A 170 -8.74 -4.93 -1.22
N PHE A 171 -8.33 -4.51 -2.42
CA PHE A 171 -8.66 -3.21 -2.99
C PHE A 171 -10.16 -3.09 -3.28
N LEU A 172 -10.78 -4.14 -3.82
CA LEU A 172 -12.23 -4.19 -4.04
C LEU A 172 -12.99 -4.29 -2.71
N ALA A 173 -12.46 -4.98 -1.70
CA ALA A 173 -13.02 -5.07 -0.36
C ALA A 173 -12.85 -3.77 0.41
N ALA A 174 -11.72 -3.07 0.28
CA ALA A 174 -11.47 -1.74 0.86
C ALA A 174 -12.25 -0.65 0.11
N ARG A 175 -12.45 -0.77 -1.21
CA ARG A 175 -13.35 0.10 -1.98
C ARG A 175 -14.81 -0.18 -1.64
N ARG A 176 -15.17 -1.46 -1.46
CA ARG A 176 -16.49 -1.87 -0.96
C ARG A 176 -16.67 -1.42 0.49
N GLN A 177 -15.63 -1.42 1.32
CA GLN A 177 -15.64 -0.94 2.70
C GLN A 177 -15.77 0.58 2.72
N ARG A 178 -15.02 1.34 1.93
CA ARG A 178 -15.25 2.80 1.76
C ARG A 178 -16.65 3.12 1.24
N LYS A 179 -17.22 2.26 0.39
CA LYS A 179 -18.60 2.38 -0.10
C LYS A 179 -19.62 1.96 0.97
N ILE A 180 -19.29 0.97 1.82
CA ILE A 180 -20.09 0.53 2.97
C ILE A 180 -20.03 1.59 4.07
N ASP A 181 -18.86 2.14 4.41
CA ASP A 181 -18.67 3.22 5.39
C ASP A 181 -19.38 4.51 4.95
N ALA A 182 -19.52 4.75 3.64
CA ALA A 182 -20.37 5.81 3.09
C ALA A 182 -21.89 5.51 3.20
N HIS A 183 -22.28 4.24 3.36
CA HIS A 183 -23.68 3.79 3.47
C HIS A 183 -24.07 3.28 4.87
N ALA A 184 -23.11 3.09 5.77
CA ALA A 184 -23.22 2.55 7.13
C ALA A 184 -22.07 3.11 7.99
N PRO A 185 -22.08 4.43 8.29
CA PRO A 185 -21.08 5.08 9.10
C PRO A 185 -20.98 4.44 10.50
N GLN A 186 -19.76 4.08 10.92
CA GLN A 186 -19.49 3.58 12.28
C GLN A 186 -19.30 4.75 13.27
N GLY A 187 -20.39 5.49 13.51
CA GLY A 187 -20.43 6.62 14.43
C GLY A 187 -21.72 7.45 14.28
N PRO A 188 -22.07 8.28 15.27
CA PRO A 188 -23.26 9.13 15.19
C PRO A 188 -23.13 10.12 14.02
N VAL A 189 -24.14 10.16 13.16
CA VAL A 189 -24.12 10.98 11.94
C VAL A 189 -24.75 12.34 12.21
N VAL A 190 -24.06 13.39 11.79
CA VAL A 190 -24.62 14.75 11.70
C VAL A 190 -24.71 15.11 10.23
N ILE A 191 -25.91 15.43 9.75
CA ILE A 191 -26.10 15.86 8.36
C ILE A 191 -25.97 17.38 8.25
N PHE A 192 -25.38 17.84 7.15
CA PHE A 192 -25.18 19.24 6.86
C PHE A 192 -25.54 19.55 5.41
N SER A 193 -26.32 20.59 5.16
CA SER A 193 -26.55 21.10 3.81
C SER A 193 -26.85 22.59 3.86
N GLY A 194 -26.37 23.34 2.87
CA GLY A 194 -26.76 24.73 2.71
C GLY A 194 -26.68 25.21 1.28
N GLY A 195 -27.00 26.48 1.04
CA GLY A 195 -26.87 27.12 -0.26
C GLY A 195 -25.41 27.40 -0.66
N GLN A 196 -25.21 27.68 -1.95
CA GLN A 196 -23.91 28.02 -2.53
C GLN A 196 -23.42 29.43 -2.17
N VAL A 197 -24.33 30.30 -1.70
CA VAL A 197 -24.02 31.67 -1.29
C VAL A 197 -24.05 31.72 0.23
N TRP A 198 -22.87 31.76 0.83
CA TRP A 198 -22.68 31.87 2.29
C TRP A 198 -21.31 32.46 2.58
N GLU A 199 -21.24 33.44 3.47
CA GLU A 199 -20.03 34.23 3.75
C GLU A 199 -19.61 34.10 5.22
N ASP A 200 -20.57 33.97 6.14
CA ASP A 200 -20.30 33.85 7.57
C ASP A 200 -19.94 32.41 7.94
N HIS A 201 -18.67 32.06 7.74
CA HIS A 201 -18.14 30.76 8.13
C HIS A 201 -18.10 30.55 9.65
N ARG A 202 -18.02 31.64 10.44
CA ARG A 202 -17.84 31.57 11.90
C ARG A 202 -19.09 31.00 12.56
N LEU A 203 -20.26 31.50 12.15
CA LEU A 203 -21.55 30.97 12.59
C LEU A 203 -21.67 29.44 12.40
N LEU A 204 -21.21 28.93 11.25
CA LEU A 204 -21.26 27.51 10.93
C LEU A 204 -20.22 26.71 11.74
N TYR A 205 -19.00 27.25 11.90
CA TYR A 205 -17.93 26.62 12.67
C TYR A 205 -18.31 26.51 14.13
N ASP A 206 -18.78 27.59 14.74
CA ASP A 206 -19.19 27.64 16.14
C ASP A 206 -20.28 26.61 16.43
N ARG A 207 -21.25 26.47 15.51
CA ARG A 207 -22.29 25.46 15.64
C ARG A 207 -21.75 24.04 15.51
N LEU A 208 -20.89 23.78 14.52
CA LEU A 208 -20.29 22.45 14.32
C LEU A 208 -19.38 22.05 15.49
N ASP A 209 -18.61 23.00 16.05
CA ASP A 209 -17.78 22.80 17.23
C ASP A 209 -18.64 22.48 18.47
N ALA A 210 -19.73 23.21 18.67
CA ALA A 210 -20.68 22.95 19.77
C ALA A 210 -21.33 21.55 19.66
N ILE A 211 -21.71 21.13 18.45
CA ILE A 211 -22.26 19.78 18.24
C ILE A 211 -21.18 18.73 18.47
N ARG A 212 -19.97 18.92 17.95
CA ARG A 212 -18.84 17.99 18.15
C ARG A 212 -18.51 17.79 19.63
N ALA A 213 -18.56 18.85 20.42
CA ALA A 213 -18.33 18.77 21.86
C ALA A 213 -19.38 17.90 22.57
N ARG A 214 -20.65 17.95 22.14
CA ARG A 214 -21.73 17.12 22.68
C ARG A 214 -21.77 15.71 22.08
N VAL A 215 -21.30 15.53 20.85
CA VAL A 215 -21.30 14.26 20.12
C VAL A 215 -19.87 13.89 19.69
N PRO A 216 -19.02 13.43 20.63
CA PRO A 216 -17.67 12.97 20.30
C PRO A 216 -17.70 11.82 19.30
N GLY A 217 -16.76 11.82 18.34
CA GLY A 217 -16.69 10.78 17.31
C GLY A 217 -17.74 10.88 16.21
N MET A 218 -18.49 11.99 16.12
CA MET A 218 -19.46 12.20 15.05
C MET A 218 -18.84 12.16 13.65
N ILE A 219 -19.67 11.79 12.68
CA ILE A 219 -19.35 11.77 11.26
C ILE A 219 -20.24 12.81 10.58
N LEU A 220 -19.62 13.76 9.87
CA LEU A 220 -20.32 14.81 9.15
C LEU A 220 -20.70 14.31 7.76
N ALA A 221 -21.98 14.35 7.40
CA ALA A 221 -22.47 13.97 6.08
C ALA A 221 -23.01 15.20 5.33
N THR A 222 -22.43 15.53 4.18
CA THR A 222 -22.77 16.75 3.41
C THR A 222 -23.42 16.46 2.08
N THR A 223 -24.05 17.47 1.48
CA THR A 223 -24.62 17.42 0.12
C THR A 223 -23.60 17.65 -1.01
N ALA A 224 -22.32 17.75 -0.67
CA ALA A 224 -21.18 17.85 -1.58
C ALA A 224 -21.27 19.02 -2.59
N GLN A 225 -21.83 20.16 -2.17
CA GLN A 225 -21.68 21.37 -2.99
C GLN A 225 -20.23 21.86 -2.94
N ASP A 226 -19.73 22.31 -4.09
CA ASP A 226 -18.34 22.78 -4.28
C ASP A 226 -18.11 24.20 -3.75
N LYS A 227 -19.18 24.92 -3.38
CA LYS A 227 -19.17 26.31 -2.90
C LYS A 227 -20.16 26.53 -1.77
N GLY A 228 -20.01 27.65 -1.06
CA GLY A 228 -20.93 28.08 0.00
C GLY A 228 -20.85 27.19 1.24
N CYS A 229 -22.01 26.88 1.81
CA CYS A 229 -22.11 26.22 3.12
C CYS A 229 -21.37 24.87 3.18
N ASP A 230 -21.53 24.02 2.16
CA ASP A 230 -20.92 22.68 2.16
C ASP A 230 -19.39 22.75 2.03
N ALA A 231 -18.86 23.72 1.29
CA ALA A 231 -17.41 23.94 1.21
C ALA A 231 -16.84 24.43 2.56
N ILE A 232 -17.57 25.31 3.25
CA ILE A 232 -17.24 25.76 4.60
C ILE A 232 -17.24 24.58 5.58
N ALA A 233 -18.27 23.73 5.54
CA ALA A 233 -18.38 22.54 6.38
C ALA A 233 -17.27 21.51 6.09
N ALA A 234 -16.88 21.33 4.83
CA ALA A 234 -15.77 20.47 4.45
C ALA A 234 -14.43 21.00 5.00
N ALA A 235 -14.19 22.32 4.92
CA ALA A 235 -13.02 22.95 5.49
C ALA A 235 -12.96 22.81 7.02
N TRP A 236 -14.12 22.96 7.70
CA TRP A 236 -14.23 22.71 9.14
C TRP A 236 -13.88 21.27 9.51
N ALA A 237 -14.41 20.29 8.75
CA ALA A 237 -14.16 18.88 9.00
C ALA A 237 -12.68 18.52 8.84
N ALA A 238 -12.02 19.07 7.81
CA ALA A 238 -10.59 18.91 7.60
C ALA A 238 -9.76 19.50 8.76
N ARG A 239 -10.10 20.72 9.22
CA ARG A 239 -9.43 21.39 10.34
C ARG A 239 -9.59 20.67 11.67
N SER A 240 -10.78 20.14 11.95
CA SER A 240 -11.11 19.48 13.22
C SER A 240 -10.80 17.97 13.23
N GLY A 241 -10.34 17.41 12.12
CA GLY A 241 -10.19 15.97 11.94
C GLY A 241 -11.51 15.20 12.04
N CYS A 242 -12.65 15.84 11.76
CA CYS A 242 -13.95 15.18 11.67
C CYS A 242 -14.02 14.32 10.41
N LYS A 243 -14.47 13.08 10.53
CA LYS A 243 -14.76 12.25 9.36
C LYS A 243 -15.87 12.92 8.54
N LEU A 244 -15.67 13.05 7.23
CA LEU A 244 -16.61 13.68 6.29
C LEU A 244 -17.06 12.66 5.24
N ILE A 245 -18.36 12.55 5.04
CA ILE A 245 -18.97 11.79 3.94
C ILE A 245 -19.68 12.79 3.02
N ALA A 246 -19.29 12.81 1.74
CA ALA A 246 -19.85 13.72 0.74
C ALA A 246 -20.85 12.97 -0.15
N PHE A 247 -22.12 13.36 -0.12
CA PHE A 247 -23.17 12.77 -0.96
C PHE A 247 -23.31 13.55 -2.27
N THR A 248 -22.73 13.02 -3.35
CA THR A 248 -22.85 13.60 -4.69
C THR A 248 -24.16 13.22 -5.38
N LEU A 249 -24.65 14.06 -6.29
CA LEU A 249 -25.84 13.77 -7.09
C LEU A 249 -25.63 12.55 -8.01
N ASN A 250 -26.57 11.60 -7.96
CA ASN A 250 -26.64 10.54 -8.96
C ASN A 250 -27.31 11.09 -10.24
N ARG A 251 -26.49 11.54 -11.20
CA ARG A 251 -26.95 12.17 -12.45
C ARG A 251 -27.90 11.31 -13.29
N ARG A 252 -27.90 9.98 -13.10
CA ARG A 252 -28.81 9.04 -13.79
C ARG A 252 -30.28 9.21 -13.38
N LEU A 253 -30.55 9.83 -12.23
CA LEU A 253 -31.91 10.06 -11.71
C LEU A 253 -32.53 11.37 -12.22
N GLY A 254 -31.84 12.12 -13.08
CA GLY A 254 -32.33 13.37 -13.66
C GLY A 254 -32.81 14.36 -12.60
N ASN A 255 -33.99 14.94 -12.80
CA ASN A 255 -34.57 15.97 -11.93
C ASN A 255 -34.81 15.50 -10.47
N ARG A 256 -34.86 14.19 -10.22
CA ARG A 256 -35.06 13.64 -8.87
C ARG A 256 -33.76 13.44 -8.10
N ALA A 257 -32.59 13.63 -8.73
CA ALA A 257 -31.30 13.32 -8.12
C ALA A 257 -31.05 14.04 -6.78
N GLY A 258 -31.48 15.31 -6.66
CA GLY A 258 -31.34 16.08 -5.43
C GLY A 258 -32.22 15.57 -4.28
N PHE A 259 -33.47 15.22 -4.59
CA PHE A 259 -34.41 14.66 -3.62
C PHE A 259 -33.97 13.27 -3.14
N ALA A 260 -33.57 12.40 -4.07
CA ALA A 260 -33.05 11.07 -3.74
C ALA A 260 -31.77 11.13 -2.88
N ARG A 261 -30.89 12.12 -3.12
CA ARG A 261 -29.73 12.37 -2.26
C ARG A 261 -30.13 12.79 -0.85
N ASN A 262 -31.12 13.65 -0.70
CA ASN A 262 -31.62 14.06 0.62
C ASN A 262 -32.24 12.87 1.37
N GLU A 263 -32.98 12.01 0.68
CA GLU A 263 -33.49 10.75 1.24
C GLU A 263 -32.35 9.84 1.71
N GLN A 264 -31.24 9.77 0.96
CA GLN A 264 -30.05 9.00 1.38
C GLN A 264 -29.41 9.58 2.64
N LEU A 265 -29.27 10.91 2.75
CA LEU A 265 -28.74 11.57 3.95
C LEU A 265 -29.60 11.27 5.18
N LEU A 266 -30.92 11.33 5.04
CA LEU A 266 -31.86 10.98 6.11
C LEU A 266 -31.83 9.49 6.44
N GLY A 267 -31.61 8.64 5.44
CA GLY A 267 -31.45 7.19 5.60
C GLY A 267 -30.28 6.77 6.49
N LEU A 268 -29.31 7.67 6.72
CA LEU A 268 -28.22 7.46 7.70
C LEU A 268 -28.69 7.55 9.15
N ARG A 269 -29.96 7.88 9.42
CA ARG A 269 -30.54 8.10 10.75
C ARG A 269 -29.68 9.08 11.58
N PRO A 270 -29.55 10.33 11.09
CA PRO A 270 -28.70 11.30 11.76
C PRO A 270 -29.21 11.61 13.16
N VAL A 271 -28.28 11.79 14.09
CA VAL A 271 -28.56 12.23 15.45
C VAL A 271 -28.85 13.73 15.52
N GLU A 272 -28.38 14.48 14.51
CA GLU A 272 -28.57 15.92 14.42
C GLU A 272 -28.41 16.43 12.97
N ALA A 273 -29.03 17.57 12.67
CA ALA A 273 -28.95 18.20 11.36
C ALA A 273 -28.60 19.70 11.45
N ILE A 274 -27.82 20.19 10.49
CA ILE A 274 -27.70 21.62 10.20
C ILE A 274 -28.19 21.83 8.77
N VAL A 275 -29.23 22.65 8.60
CA VAL A 275 -29.74 22.99 7.28
C VAL A 275 -29.77 24.51 7.13
N CYS A 276 -28.88 25.03 6.28
CA CYS A 276 -28.83 26.44 5.95
C CYS A 276 -29.72 26.73 4.75
N GLU A 277 -30.18 27.98 4.67
CA GLU A 277 -30.98 28.46 3.56
C GLU A 277 -30.24 28.29 2.22
N GLY A 278 -31.01 27.97 1.19
CA GLY A 278 -30.50 27.63 -0.11
C GLY A 278 -31.64 27.42 -1.11
N SER A 279 -31.47 26.47 -2.02
CA SER A 279 -32.47 26.17 -3.04
C SER A 279 -33.68 25.40 -2.48
N GLY A 280 -34.65 25.10 -3.35
CA GLY A 280 -35.76 24.20 -3.02
C GLY A 280 -35.34 22.82 -2.49
N LEU A 281 -34.10 22.37 -2.76
CA LEU A 281 -33.56 21.13 -2.19
C LEU A 281 -33.24 21.25 -0.70
N GLN A 282 -32.74 22.39 -0.24
CA GLN A 282 -32.49 22.65 1.18
C GLN A 282 -33.82 22.84 1.92
N SER A 283 -34.79 23.54 1.31
CA SER A 283 -36.15 23.65 1.85
C SER A 283 -36.84 22.29 1.98
N HIS A 284 -36.65 21.40 0.99
CA HIS A 284 -37.11 20.02 1.05
C HIS A 284 -36.44 19.24 2.20
N LEU A 285 -35.11 19.28 2.30
CA LEU A 285 -34.38 18.60 3.38
C LEU A 285 -34.85 19.07 4.75
N ALA A 286 -34.99 20.39 4.95
CA ALA A 286 -35.44 20.97 6.21
C ALA A 286 -36.84 20.47 6.62
N ARG A 287 -37.76 20.35 5.67
CA ARG A 287 -39.09 19.80 5.93
C ARG A 287 -39.05 18.34 6.36
N GLU A 288 -38.25 17.52 5.68
CA GLU A 288 -38.13 16.09 6.02
C GLU A 288 -37.40 15.87 7.36
N VAL A 289 -36.37 16.67 7.67
CA VAL A 289 -35.71 16.68 8.99
C VAL A 289 -36.73 16.96 10.10
N ARG A 290 -37.56 18.00 9.94
CA ARG A 290 -38.61 18.33 10.91
C ARG A 290 -39.64 17.21 11.04
N LYS A 291 -40.07 16.65 9.91
CA LYS A 291 -41.05 15.57 9.87
C LYS A 291 -40.57 14.31 10.61
N GLN A 292 -39.27 14.02 10.55
CA GLN A 292 -38.67 12.88 11.26
C GLN A 292 -38.30 13.19 12.72
N GLY A 293 -38.50 14.42 13.19
CA GLY A 293 -38.19 14.80 14.57
C GLY A 293 -36.69 14.81 14.89
N ILE A 294 -35.83 14.92 13.87
CA ILE A 294 -34.37 14.96 14.06
C ILE A 294 -34.02 16.33 14.69
N PRO A 295 -33.25 16.36 15.81
CA PRO A 295 -32.74 17.62 16.37
C PRO A 295 -32.00 18.42 15.30
N ALA A 296 -32.30 19.70 15.14
CA ALA A 296 -31.78 20.45 14.00
C ALA A 296 -31.58 21.95 14.27
N HIS A 297 -30.59 22.51 13.57
CA HIS A 297 -30.33 23.94 13.49
C HIS A 297 -30.65 24.42 12.08
N PHE A 298 -31.52 25.42 11.98
CA PHE A 298 -31.90 26.03 10.72
C PHE A 298 -31.36 27.46 10.68
N PHE A 299 -30.48 27.74 9.72
CA PHE A 299 -29.93 29.08 9.52
C PHE A 299 -30.45 29.68 8.23
N ARG A 300 -30.92 30.93 8.31
CA ARG A 300 -31.31 31.73 7.16
C ARG A 300 -30.16 32.64 6.74
N LEU A 301 -30.20 33.10 5.50
CA LEU A 301 -29.22 34.06 4.98
C LEU A 301 -29.20 35.35 5.83
N VAL A 302 -30.37 35.76 6.36
CA VAL A 302 -30.51 36.92 7.26
C VAL A 302 -29.90 36.71 8.64
N ASP A 303 -29.62 35.47 9.03
CA ASP A 303 -29.00 35.16 10.32
C ASP A 303 -27.46 35.34 10.24
N GLN A 304 -26.89 35.48 9.03
CA GLN A 304 -25.46 35.79 8.84
C GLN A 304 -25.13 37.17 9.39
N ASN A 305 -24.00 37.28 10.10
CA ASN A 305 -23.55 38.55 10.70
C ASN A 305 -24.54 39.18 11.70
N GLY A 306 -25.62 38.49 12.09
CA GLY A 306 -26.70 39.00 12.95
C GLY A 306 -26.34 39.20 14.43
N GLY A 307 -25.05 39.10 14.76
CA GLY A 307 -24.50 39.34 16.09
C GLY A 307 -23.37 40.38 16.07
N ARG A 308 -23.45 41.40 15.21
CA ARG A 308 -22.70 42.65 15.39
C ARG A 308 -23.43 43.58 16.33
#